data_AF-A0A3D3FYP8-F1
#
_entry.id   AF-A0A3D3FYP8-F1
#
_cell.length_a   1.000
_cell.length_b   1.000
_cell.length_c   1.000
_cell.angle_alpha   90.00
_cell.angle_beta   90.00
_cell.angle_gamma   90.00
#
_symmetry.space_group_name_H-M   'P 1'
#
loop_
_entity.id
_entity.type
_entity.pdbx_description
1 polymer ?
#
loop_
_entity_poly.entity_id
_entity_poly.type
_entity_poly.pdbx_seq_one_letter_code
_entity_poly.pdbx_strand_id
1 'polypeptide(L)'
;MSKVKIFLSKPLVVNMGKDQDGQQINLNLPQGLQEVDQEVAEHWFVKHHSQEITQDVVVNHELQEAYDKLKEEFDALQTQSDAATKKIADLEKQAKADAKEIAELKQKIADASSADNSKDADPKAEDKKAK
;
A
#
# COMPACT_ATOMS: atom_id res chain seq x y z
N MET A 1 -17.32 -21.53 -24.60
CA MET A 1 -16.29 -21.51 -25.66
C MET A 1 -15.02 -22.10 -25.08
N SER A 2 -14.28 -22.90 -25.84
CA SER A 2 -13.02 -23.47 -25.37
C SER A 2 -11.92 -22.41 -25.50
N LYS A 3 -11.02 -22.36 -24.51
CA LYS A 3 -9.87 -21.46 -24.52
C LYS A 3 -8.61 -22.22 -24.87
N VAL A 4 -7.72 -21.59 -25.64
CA VAL A 4 -6.45 -22.18 -26.09
C VAL A 4 -5.32 -21.16 -25.97
N LYS A 5 -4.10 -21.65 -25.77
CA LYS A 5 -2.91 -20.81 -25.72
C LYS A 5 -2.37 -20.56 -27.13
N ILE A 6 -2.01 -19.32 -27.40
CA ILE A 6 -1.27 -18.90 -28.60
C ILE A 6 -0.05 -18.10 -28.18
N PHE A 7 1.01 -18.14 -29.00
CA PHE A 7 2.20 -17.30 -28.81
C PHE A 7 2.38 -16.37 -30.00
N LEU A 8 2.41 -15.05 -29.76
CA LEU A 8 2.60 -14.04 -30.79
C LEU A 8 3.93 -13.31 -30.59
N SER A 9 4.72 -13.14 -31.67
CA SER A 9 5.95 -12.32 -31.61
C SER A 9 5.66 -10.81 -31.65
N LYS A 10 4.49 -10.43 -32.17
CA LYS A 10 4.09 -9.04 -32.39
C LYS A 10 2.62 -8.87 -32.03
N PRO A 11 2.22 -7.68 -31.58
CA PRO A 11 0.80 -7.40 -31.37
C PRO A 11 0.05 -7.46 -32.70
N LEU A 12 -1.18 -7.99 -32.67
CA LEU A 12 -2.05 -8.13 -33.83
C LEU A 12 -3.41 -7.49 -33.54
N VAL A 13 -3.96 -6.79 -34.53
CA VAL A 13 -5.36 -6.37 -34.51
C VAL A 13 -6.12 -7.24 -35.49
N VAL A 14 -7.06 -8.02 -34.97
CA VAL A 14 -7.83 -9.00 -35.75
C VAL A 14 -9.26 -8.50 -35.89
N ASN A 15 -9.73 -8.37 -37.13
CA ASN A 15 -11.13 -8.07 -37.39
C ASN A 15 -11.94 -9.38 -37.34
N MET A 16 -12.87 -9.46 -36.40
CA MET A 16 -13.72 -10.64 -36.14
C MET A 16 -15.09 -10.54 -36.84
N GLY A 17 -15.25 -9.60 -37.77
CA GLY A 17 -16.50 -9.35 -38.48
C GLY A 17 -17.25 -8.15 -37.93
N LYS A 18 -18.59 -8.20 -37.99
CA LYS A 18 -19.47 -7.13 -37.51
C LYS A 18 -20.30 -7.61 -36.32
N ASP A 19 -20.54 -6.72 -35.36
CA ASP A 19 -21.48 -6.96 -34.27
C ASP A 19 -22.95 -6.79 -34.72
N GLN A 20 -23.87 -6.92 -33.76
CA GLN A 20 -25.31 -6.81 -33.99
C GLN A 20 -25.74 -5.42 -34.50
N ASP A 21 -24.93 -4.40 -34.26
CA ASP A 21 -25.15 -3.01 -34.69
C ASP A 21 -24.42 -2.68 -36.01
N GLY A 22 -23.76 -3.67 -36.61
CA GLY A 22 -23.02 -3.52 -37.86
C GLY A 22 -21.64 -2.86 -37.70
N GLN A 23 -21.17 -2.64 -36.47
CA GLN A 23 -19.84 -2.11 -36.19
C GLN A 23 -18.80 -3.23 -36.26
N GLN A 24 -17.59 -2.91 -36.69
CA GLN A 24 -16.51 -3.91 -36.78
C GLN A 24 -16.03 -4.32 -35.39
N ILE A 25 -15.97 -5.62 -35.14
CA ILE A 25 -15.36 -6.18 -33.93
C ILE A 25 -13.86 -6.28 -34.18
N ASN A 26 -13.08 -5.37 -33.59
CA ASN A 26 -11.62 -5.44 -33.62
C ASN A 26 -11.10 -5.98 -32.30
N LEU A 27 -10.40 -7.11 -32.36
CA LEU A 27 -9.74 -7.73 -31.23
C LEU A 27 -8.26 -7.39 -31.25
N ASN A 28 -7.79 -6.71 -30.20
CA ASN A 28 -6.37 -6.42 -30.02
C ASN A 28 -5.71 -7.56 -29.24
N LEU A 29 -4.81 -8.27 -29.88
CA LEU A 29 -4.04 -9.37 -29.30
C LEU A 29 -2.62 -8.86 -29.02
N PRO A 30 -2.20 -8.72 -27.75
CA PRO A 30 -0.82 -8.35 -27.42
C PRO A 30 0.19 -9.41 -27.88
N GLN A 31 1.45 -9.00 -27.96
CA GLN A 31 2.56 -9.94 -28.10
C GLN A 31 2.72 -10.79 -26.84
N GLY A 32 3.32 -11.97 -26.97
CA GLY A 32 3.57 -12.90 -25.87
C GLY A 32 2.68 -14.13 -25.92
N LEU A 33 2.82 -14.96 -24.88
CA LEU A 33 1.97 -16.12 -24.66
C LEU A 33 0.67 -15.63 -24.03
N GLN A 34 -0.46 -16.03 -24.59
CA GLN A 34 -1.76 -15.61 -24.09
C GLN A 34 -2.82 -16.68 -24.35
N GLU A 35 -3.91 -16.59 -23.61
CA GLU A 35 -5.06 -17.46 -23.74
C GLU A 35 -6.19 -16.75 -24.48
N VAL A 36 -6.65 -17.33 -25.58
CA VAL A 36 -7.72 -16.79 -26.43
C VAL A 36 -8.81 -17.82 -26.66
N ASP A 37 -9.98 -17.38 -27.11
CA ASP A 37 -11.03 -18.31 -27.53
C ASP A 37 -10.60 -19.11 -28.77
N GLN A 38 -11.06 -20.35 -28.87
CA GLN A 38 -10.72 -21.24 -29.99
C GLN A 38 -11.06 -20.64 -31.36
N GLU A 39 -12.18 -19.92 -31.49
CA GLU A 39 -12.57 -19.24 -32.73
C GLU A 39 -11.53 -18.18 -33.15
N VAL A 40 -10.95 -17.47 -32.18
CA VAL A 40 -9.87 -16.50 -32.42
C VAL A 40 -8.60 -17.21 -32.86
N ALA A 41 -8.23 -18.32 -32.21
CA ALA A 41 -7.05 -19.09 -32.57
C ALA A 41 -7.15 -19.75 -33.96
N GLU A 42 -8.35 -20.13 -34.36
CA GLU A 42 -8.63 -20.70 -35.69
C GLU A 42 -8.72 -19.65 -36.80
N HIS A 43 -8.86 -18.36 -36.43
CA HIS A 43 -8.87 -17.28 -37.40
C HIS A 43 -7.59 -17.29 -38.24
N TRP A 44 -7.73 -17.27 -39.57
CA TRP A 44 -6.63 -17.45 -40.52
C TRP A 44 -5.43 -16.52 -40.24
N PHE A 45 -5.71 -15.26 -39.87
CA PHE A 45 -4.68 -14.27 -39.58
C PHE A 45 -3.94 -14.58 -38.27
N VAL A 46 -4.64 -15.06 -37.24
CA VAL A 46 -4.03 -15.44 -35.95
C VAL A 46 -3.19 -16.69 -36.15
N LYS A 47 -3.74 -17.70 -36.82
CA LYS A 47 -3.05 -18.97 -37.12
C LYS A 47 -1.78 -18.78 -37.95
N HIS A 48 -1.77 -17.82 -38.88
CA HIS A 48 -0.59 -17.54 -39.70
C HIS A 48 0.54 -16.84 -38.91
N HIS A 49 0.18 -16.05 -37.90
CA HIS A 49 1.13 -15.27 -37.10
C HIS A 49 1.44 -15.88 -35.73
N SER A 50 0.70 -16.93 -35.33
CA SER A 50 0.99 -17.71 -34.14
C SER A 50 2.25 -18.54 -34.34
N GLN A 51 3.08 -18.55 -33.32
CA GLN A 51 4.30 -19.33 -33.25
C GLN A 51 4.09 -20.59 -32.40
N GLU A 52 5.03 -21.52 -32.55
CA GLU A 52 5.12 -22.68 -31.68
C GLU A 52 5.33 -22.25 -30.22
N ILE A 53 4.60 -22.90 -29.32
CA ILE A 53 4.76 -22.72 -27.87
C ILE A 53 5.79 -23.74 -27.42
N THR A 54 7.03 -23.28 -27.26
CA THR A 54 8.11 -24.10 -26.69
C THR A 54 8.04 -24.07 -25.16
N GLN A 55 8.73 -25.02 -24.52
CA GLN A 55 8.82 -25.05 -23.06
C GLN A 55 9.46 -23.77 -22.50
N ASP A 56 10.47 -23.22 -23.18
CA ASP A 56 11.10 -21.96 -22.78
C ASP A 56 10.11 -20.78 -22.80
N VAL A 57 9.19 -20.74 -23.76
CA VAL A 57 8.13 -19.71 -23.81
C VAL A 57 7.19 -19.82 -22.61
N VAL A 58 6.82 -21.04 -22.24
CA VAL A 58 5.96 -21.28 -21.06
C VAL A 58 6.68 -20.85 -19.78
N VAL A 59 7.93 -21.28 -19.60
CA VAL A 59 8.72 -20.94 -18.40
C VAL A 59 8.96 -19.43 -18.31
N ASN A 60 9.28 -18.77 -19.41
CA ASN A 60 9.47 -17.31 -19.43
C ASN A 60 8.18 -16.56 -19.09
N HIS A 61 7.02 -17.05 -19.56
CA HIS A 61 5.73 -16.47 -19.21
C HIS A 61 5.42 -16.64 -17.72
N GLU A 62 5.59 -17.85 -17.16
CA GLU A 62 5.39 -18.10 -15.73
C GLU A 62 6.35 -17.25 -14.87
N LEU A 63 7.59 -17.07 -15.32
CA LEU A 63 8.57 -16.21 -14.67
C LEU A 63 8.14 -14.74 -14.71
N GLN A 64 7.58 -14.28 -15.83
CA GLN A 64 7.07 -12.91 -15.95
C GLN A 64 5.86 -12.70 -15.03
N GLU A 65 4.90 -13.62 -14.98
CA GLU A 65 3.76 -13.55 -14.06
C GLU A 65 4.20 -13.53 -12.59
N ALA A 66 5.17 -14.37 -12.23
CA ALA A 66 5.74 -14.39 -10.88
C ALA A 66 6.45 -13.07 -10.55
N TYR A 67 7.17 -12.49 -11.51
CA TYR A 67 7.83 -11.21 -11.36
C TYR A 67 6.83 -10.07 -11.17
N ASP A 68 5.79 -10.00 -12.01
CA ASP A 68 4.78 -8.95 -11.94
C ASP A 68 4.03 -9.01 -10.59
N LYS A 69 3.68 -10.21 -10.13
CA LYS A 69 3.08 -10.40 -8.80
C LYS A 69 4.02 -9.96 -7.68
N LEU A 70 5.30 -10.35 -7.74
CA LEU A 70 6.28 -9.94 -6.74
C LEU A 70 6.48 -8.42 -6.72
N LYS A 71 6.41 -7.78 -7.90
CA LYS A 71 6.52 -6.34 -8.04
C LYS A 71 5.33 -5.62 -7.41
N GLU A 72 4.11 -6.11 -7.63
CA GLU A 72 2.90 -5.59 -6.98
C GLU A 72 3.00 -5.72 -5.44
N GLU A 73 3.42 -6.88 -4.94
CA GLU A 73 3.61 -7.10 -3.50
C GLU A 73 4.68 -6.17 -2.92
N PHE A 74 5.79 -5.95 -3.64
CA PHE A 74 6.84 -5.03 -3.24
C PHE A 74 6.35 -3.58 -3.16
N ASP A 75 5.60 -3.11 -4.16
CA ASP A 75 5.07 -1.74 -4.17
C ASP A 75 4.05 -1.51 -3.05
N ALA A 76 3.20 -2.52 -2.79
CA ALA A 76 2.27 -2.50 -1.67
C ALA A 76 3.02 -2.44 -0.32
N LEU A 77 4.07 -3.24 -0.16
CA LEU A 77 4.87 -3.24 1.06
C LEU A 77 5.64 -1.93 1.25
N GLN A 78 6.18 -1.36 0.18
CA GLN A 78 6.85 -0.07 0.22
C GLN A 78 5.89 1.04 0.69
N THR A 79 4.67 1.07 0.14
CA THR A 79 3.63 2.01 0.55
C THR A 79 3.28 1.86 2.04
N GLN A 80 3.17 0.63 2.54
CA GLN A 80 2.91 0.36 3.96
C GLN A 80 4.08 0.83 4.85
N SER A 81 5.32 0.58 4.41
CA SER A 81 6.53 1.01 5.13
C SER A 81 6.60 2.54 5.25
N ASP A 82 6.29 3.27 4.17
CA ASP A 82 6.27 4.73 4.19
C ASP A 82 5.17 5.27 5.12
N ALA A 83 3.98 4.65 5.11
CA ALA A 83 2.90 5.00 6.01
C ALA A 83 3.26 4.73 7.49
N ALA A 84 3.88 3.58 7.77
CA ALA A 84 4.35 3.23 9.12
C ALA A 84 5.42 4.22 9.60
N THR A 85 6.36 4.60 8.73
CA THR A 85 7.41 5.58 9.05
C THR A 85 6.82 6.94 9.42
N LYS A 86 5.82 7.42 8.68
CA LYS A 86 5.10 8.66 9.03
C LYS A 86 4.40 8.55 10.38
N LYS A 87 3.70 7.44 10.63
CA LYS A 87 3.00 7.21 11.91
C LYS A 87 3.96 7.15 13.09
N ILE A 88 5.13 6.54 12.93
CA ILE A 88 6.18 6.53 13.96
C ILE A 88 6.64 7.96 14.25
N ALA A 89 6.93 8.76 13.22
CA ALA A 89 7.36 10.15 13.40
C ALA A 89 6.31 11.00 14.14
N ASP A 90 5.01 10.79 13.85
CA ASP A 90 3.93 11.48 14.54
C ASP A 90 3.80 11.04 16.01
N LEU A 91 3.90 9.74 16.28
CA LEU A 91 3.89 9.21 17.65
C LEU A 91 5.10 9.70 18.46
N GLU A 92 6.28 9.78 17.86
CA GLU A 92 7.47 10.34 18.51
C GLU A 92 7.31 11.82 18.86
N LYS A 93 6.68 12.61 17.99
CA LYS A 93 6.35 14.01 18.29
C LYS A 93 5.35 14.11 19.43
N GLN A 94 4.30 13.29 19.42
CA GLN A 94 3.29 13.26 20.49
C GLN A 94 3.92 12.87 21.82
N ALA A 95 4.74 11.82 21.86
CA ALA A 95 5.41 11.37 23.07
C ALA A 95 6.33 12.46 23.66
N LYS A 96 7.01 13.25 22.83
CA LYS A 96 7.81 14.41 23.27
C LYS A 96 6.94 15.53 23.85
N ALA A 97 5.79 15.82 23.22
CA ALA A 97 4.85 16.82 23.72
C ALA A 97 4.26 16.40 25.08
N ASP A 98 3.79 15.16 25.18
CA ASP A 98 3.24 14.59 26.42
C ASP A 98 4.28 14.58 27.54
N ALA A 99 5.53 14.20 27.25
CA ALA A 99 6.62 14.21 28.23
C ALA A 99 6.88 15.63 28.77
N LYS A 100 6.81 16.66 27.92
CA LYS A 100 6.95 18.06 28.33
C LYS A 100 5.78 18.50 29.21
N GLU A 101 4.55 18.20 28.81
CA GLU A 101 3.36 18.55 29.59
C GLU A 101 3.35 17.86 30.96
N ILE A 102 3.72 16.57 31.01
CA ILE A 102 3.86 15.84 32.27
C ILE A 102 4.93 16.51 33.17
N ALA A 103 6.06 16.95 32.61
CA ALA A 103 7.08 17.65 33.39
C ALA A 103 6.57 18.99 33.95
N GLU A 104 5.87 19.78 33.14
CA GLU A 104 5.27 21.05 33.55
C GLU A 104 4.20 20.86 34.64
N LEU A 105 3.32 19.86 34.49
CA LEU A 105 2.31 19.54 35.49
C LEU A 105 2.93 19.06 36.80
N LYS A 106 3.96 18.20 36.74
CA LYS A 106 4.71 17.76 37.93
C LYS A 106 5.33 18.94 38.67
N GLN A 107 5.89 19.90 37.94
CA GLN A 107 6.44 21.12 38.54
C GLN A 107 5.35 21.95 39.22
N LYS A 108 4.23 22.22 38.54
CA LYS A 108 3.09 22.95 39.14
C LYS A 108 2.56 22.29 40.42
N ILE A 109 2.48 20.95 40.44
CA ILE A 109 2.06 20.19 41.63
C ILE A 109 3.08 20.39 42.77
N ALA A 110 4.38 20.32 42.48
CA ALA A 110 5.43 20.54 43.48
C ALA A 110 5.43 21.98 44.03
N ASP A 111 5.26 22.97 43.16
CA ASP A 111 5.17 24.38 43.53
C ASP A 111 3.93 24.64 44.40
N ALA A 112 2.76 24.09 44.02
CA ALA A 112 1.53 24.20 44.79
C ALA A 112 1.63 23.53 46.17
N SER A 113 2.27 22.36 46.25
CA SER A 113 2.48 21.65 47.53
C SER A 113 3.44 22.39 48.46
N SER A 114 4.43 23.11 47.90
CA SER A 114 5.38 23.93 48.66
C SER A 114 4.75 25.23 49.17
N ALA A 115 3.79 25.79 48.41
CA ALA A 115 3.04 26.98 48.81
C ALA A 115 2.03 26.70 49.94
N ASP A 116 1.49 25.47 50.02
CA ASP A 116 0.57 25.06 51.09
C ASP A 116 1.30 24.87 52.43
N ASN A 117 2.49 24.25 52.41
CA ASN A 117 3.38 24.12 53.58
C ASN A 117 3.94 25.45 54.11
N SER A 118 3.78 26.55 53.38
CA SER A 118 4.22 27.89 53.79
C SER A 118 3.10 28.75 54.40
N LYS A 119 1.84 28.28 54.40
CA LYS A 119 0.70 28.97 55.02
C LYS A 119 0.42 28.55 56.46
N ASP A 120 1.03 27.46 56.94
CA ASP A 120 0.96 27.01 58.33
C ASP A 120 2.15 27.48 59.20
N ALA A 121 2.95 28.45 58.73
CA ALA A 121 3.93 29.14 59.56
C ALA A 121 3.40 30.51 60.02
N ASP A 122 2.65 30.44 61.12
CA ASP A 122 2.24 31.50 62.06
C ASP A 122 1.09 32.45 61.67
N PRO A 123 0.05 32.54 62.53
CA PRO A 123 0.08 33.64 63.49
C PRO A 123 -0.49 33.32 64.90
N LYS A 124 0.36 33.61 65.91
CA LYS A 124 0.08 34.55 67.03
C LYS A 124 -0.59 34.05 68.33
N ALA A 125 0.08 34.47 69.42
CA ALA A 125 -0.41 34.89 70.75
C ALA A 125 -0.31 33.87 71.91
N GLU A 126 0.40 34.24 72.99
CA GLU A 126 -0.27 34.85 74.15
C GLU A 126 0.69 35.46 75.19
N ASP A 127 0.14 36.49 75.84
CA ASP A 127 0.66 37.38 76.87
C ASP A 127 0.49 36.75 78.27
N LYS A 128 1.42 37.03 79.21
CA LYS A 128 1.26 37.20 80.69
C LYS A 128 2.10 36.33 81.66
N LYS A 129 2.97 37.07 82.38
CA LYS A 129 3.29 37.10 83.84
C LYS A 129 3.49 35.79 84.65
N ALA A 130 4.69 35.66 85.21
CA ALA A 130 5.05 35.60 86.65
C ALA A 130 6.53 35.13 86.71
N LYS A 131 7.47 35.78 87.41
CA LYS A 131 7.50 36.08 88.85
C LYS A 131 8.67 37.03 89.14
#